data_AF-A0A7S1RPA9-F1
#
_entry.id   AF-A0A7S1RPA9-F1
#
_cell.length_a   1.000
_cell.length_b   1.000
_cell.length_c   1.000
_cell.angle_alpha   90.00
_cell.angle_beta   90.00
_cell.angle_gamma   90.00
#
_symmetry.space_group_name_H-M   'P 1'
#
loop_
_entity.id
_entity.type
_entity.pdbx_description
1 polymer ?
#
loop_
_entity_poly.entity_id
_entity_poly.type
_entity_poly.pdbx_seq_one_letter_code
_entity_poly.pdbx_strand_id
1 'polypeptide(L)'
;MEALDTVLRTTRPIDHRSGSKSVRHKLLMLAAEQLGRERALLCGHLREPGSLADPSAARRVHEVIGARKLLLGTAPAGDASAAVTPLSQCSGCSQPATEVPSSVVAGELGILPALGLTDAPLIEPQELAELEDAEDRALAPSGNGALELTEWYQLITTLVDKIHQHVTLNIVDHFPQKDSSERGSSPPRSERSPHF
;
A
#
# COMPACT_ATOMS: atom_id res chain seq x y z
N MET A 1 3.51 -32.64 -38.09
CA MET A 1 3.10 -31.24 -37.77
C MET A 1 2.12 -31.13 -36.60
N GLU A 2 1.74 -32.22 -35.90
CA GLU A 2 0.78 -32.15 -34.77
C GLU A 2 1.41 -31.83 -33.40
N ALA A 3 2.73 -31.98 -33.25
CA ALA A 3 3.41 -31.74 -31.97
C ALA A 3 3.50 -30.24 -31.60
N LEU A 4 3.48 -29.34 -32.58
CA LEU A 4 3.51 -27.89 -32.34
C LEU A 4 2.15 -27.33 -31.89
N ASP A 5 1.05 -27.95 -32.32
CA ASP A 5 -0.32 -27.55 -31.97
C ASP A 5 -0.68 -27.93 -30.52
N THR A 6 0.01 -28.93 -29.96
CA THR A 6 -0.15 -29.36 -28.57
C THR A 6 0.61 -28.45 -27.60
N VAL A 7 1.73 -27.89 -28.04
CA VAL A 7 2.52 -26.91 -27.26
C VAL A 7 1.83 -25.53 -27.24
N LEU A 8 1.20 -25.12 -28.35
CA LEU A 8 0.42 -23.88 -28.40
C LEU A 8 -0.91 -23.94 -27.62
N ARG A 9 -1.46 -25.14 -27.35
CA ARG A 9 -2.65 -25.31 -26.50
C ARG A 9 -2.36 -25.42 -24.99
N THR A 10 -1.08 -25.47 -24.58
CA THR A 10 -0.69 -25.60 -23.15
C THR A 10 -0.16 -24.31 -22.53
N THR A 11 -0.27 -23.16 -23.20
CA THR A 11 -0.19 -21.87 -22.52
C THR A 11 -1.50 -21.64 -21.77
N ARG A 12 -1.56 -22.16 -20.54
CA ARG A 12 -2.61 -21.75 -19.58
C ARG A 12 -2.59 -20.22 -19.56
N PRO A 13 -3.76 -19.56 -19.71
CA PRO A 13 -3.81 -18.11 -19.57
C PRO A 13 -3.20 -17.77 -18.21
N ILE A 14 -2.13 -17.00 -18.22
CA ILE A 14 -1.57 -16.43 -16.99
C ILE A 14 -2.70 -15.59 -16.42
N ASP A 15 -3.27 -16.04 -15.31
CA ASP A 15 -4.33 -15.30 -14.64
C ASP A 15 -3.74 -14.02 -14.06
N HIS A 16 -3.75 -12.96 -14.86
CA HIS A 16 -3.21 -11.64 -14.51
C HIS A 16 -3.83 -11.11 -13.20
N ARG A 17 -5.03 -11.58 -12.82
CA ARG A 17 -5.67 -11.23 -11.55
C ARG A 17 -4.97 -11.84 -10.35
N SER A 18 -4.44 -13.06 -10.46
CA SER A 18 -3.69 -13.72 -9.38
C SER A 18 -2.33 -13.04 -9.15
N GLY A 19 -1.66 -12.61 -10.23
CA GLY A 19 -0.40 -11.89 -10.16
C GLY A 19 -0.52 -10.53 -9.46
N SER A 20 -1.52 -9.73 -9.84
CA SER A 20 -1.77 -8.40 -9.24
C SER A 20 -2.06 -8.49 -7.74
N LYS A 21 -2.88 -9.46 -7.31
CA LYS A 21 -3.18 -9.72 -5.89
C LYS A 21 -1.93 -10.04 -5.06
N SER A 22 -1.07 -10.91 -5.58
CA SER A 22 0.20 -11.28 -4.92
C SER A 22 1.16 -10.08 -4.80
N VAL A 23 1.28 -9.28 -5.86
CA VAL A 23 2.11 -8.07 -5.84
C VAL A 23 1.56 -7.05 -4.84
N ARG A 24 0.24 -6.80 -4.85
CA ARG A 24 -0.43 -5.91 -3.89
C ARG A 24 -0.17 -6.36 -2.46
N HIS A 25 -0.35 -7.64 -2.14
CA HIS A 25 -0.09 -8.18 -0.80
C HIS A 25 1.37 -7.97 -0.37
N LYS A 26 2.34 -8.24 -1.25
CA LYS A 26 3.76 -7.98 -0.95
C LYS A 26 4.04 -6.50 -0.68
N LEU A 27 3.44 -5.59 -1.45
CA LEU A 27 3.60 -4.16 -1.23
C LEU A 27 2.97 -3.69 0.08
N LEU A 28 1.83 -4.26 0.49
CA LEU A 28 1.24 -4.00 1.82
C LEU A 28 2.16 -4.46 2.95
N MET A 29 2.77 -5.65 2.81
CA MET A 29 3.75 -6.15 3.78
C MET A 29 4.99 -5.24 3.86
N LEU A 30 5.50 -4.79 2.71
CA LEU A 30 6.63 -3.85 2.66
C LEU A 30 6.27 -2.49 3.29
N ALA A 31 5.03 -2.03 3.12
CA ALA A 31 4.55 -0.80 3.74
C ALA A 31 4.50 -0.89 5.27
N ALA A 32 3.96 -1.98 5.80
CA ALA A 32 3.98 -2.25 7.24
C ALA A 32 5.42 -2.36 7.77
N GLU A 33 6.29 -3.07 7.06
CA GLU A 33 7.71 -3.21 7.44
C GLU A 33 8.42 -1.85 7.47
N GLN A 34 8.20 -1.02 6.44
CA GLN A 34 8.85 0.29 6.34
C GLN A 34 8.44 1.21 7.49
N LEU A 35 7.15 1.30 7.81
CA LEU A 35 6.68 2.05 8.97
C LEU A 35 7.21 1.44 10.28
N GLY A 36 7.32 0.11 10.37
CA GLY A 36 7.93 -0.57 11.50
C GLY A 36 9.41 -0.19 11.72
N ARG A 37 10.18 0.00 10.64
CA ARG A 37 11.57 0.46 10.70
C ARG A 37 11.67 1.90 11.20
N GLU A 38 10.77 2.77 10.75
CA GLU A 38 10.67 4.15 11.24
C GLU A 38 10.37 4.18 12.73
N ARG A 39 9.34 3.46 13.16
CA ARG A 39 8.99 3.32 14.58
C ARG A 39 10.18 2.82 15.41
N ALA A 40 10.89 1.81 14.93
CA ALA A 40 12.05 1.25 15.63
C ALA A 40 13.21 2.24 15.72
N LEU A 41 13.41 3.07 14.70
CA LEU A 41 14.39 4.16 14.73
C LEU A 41 14.03 5.19 15.80
N LEU A 42 12.77 5.68 15.81
CA LEU A 42 12.31 6.67 16.79
C LEU A 42 12.39 6.15 18.23
N CYS A 43 12.12 4.86 18.45
CA CYS A 43 12.27 4.22 19.77
C CYS A 43 13.64 4.49 20.43
N GLY A 44 14.72 4.52 19.63
CA GLY A 44 16.07 4.81 20.12
C GLY A 44 16.23 6.24 20.65
N HIS A 45 15.41 7.16 20.14
CA HIS A 45 15.48 8.59 20.44
C HIS A 45 14.44 9.04 21.48
N LEU A 46 13.44 8.22 21.82
CA LEU A 46 12.40 8.59 22.80
C LEU A 46 12.94 8.98 24.19
N ARG A 47 14.07 8.39 24.60
CA ARG A 47 14.70 8.71 25.90
C ARG A 47 15.56 9.96 25.86
N GLU A 48 16.10 10.28 24.69
CA GLU A 48 16.98 11.41 24.46
C GLU A 48 16.65 12.06 23.12
N PRO A 49 15.56 12.83 23.02
CA PRO A 49 15.08 13.38 21.75
C PRO A 49 16.12 14.28 21.06
N GLY A 50 16.97 14.96 21.84
CA GLY A 50 18.07 15.77 21.32
C GLY A 50 19.10 14.99 20.48
N SER A 51 19.15 13.67 20.61
CA SER A 51 20.01 12.83 19.76
C SER A 51 19.58 12.80 18.29
N LEU A 52 18.36 13.24 17.96
CA LEU A 52 17.93 13.45 16.57
C LEU A 52 18.65 14.62 15.89
N ALA A 53 19.17 15.58 16.67
CA ALA A 53 19.97 16.69 16.14
C ALA A 53 21.37 16.24 15.70
N ASP A 54 21.80 15.03 16.05
CA ASP A 54 23.03 14.45 15.51
C ASP A 54 22.91 14.28 13.98
N PRO A 55 23.86 14.81 13.17
CA PRO A 55 23.76 14.74 11.72
C PRO A 55 23.65 13.31 11.16
N SER A 56 24.24 12.32 11.82
CA SER A 56 24.13 10.92 11.38
C SER A 56 22.75 10.37 11.67
N ALA A 57 22.17 10.67 12.84
CA ALA A 57 20.80 10.32 13.17
C ALA A 57 19.79 11.00 12.23
N ALA A 58 19.90 12.32 12.04
CA ALA A 58 19.04 13.10 11.15
C ALA A 58 19.08 12.57 9.71
N ARG A 59 20.26 12.29 9.17
CA ARG A 59 20.39 11.67 7.84
C ARG A 59 19.66 10.33 7.77
N ARG A 60 19.84 9.48 8.78
CA ARG A 60 19.21 8.15 8.80
C ARG A 60 17.68 8.25 8.85
N VAL A 61 17.18 9.20 9.62
CA VAL A 61 15.76 9.52 9.70
C VAL A 61 15.22 9.97 8.34
N HIS A 62 15.89 10.91 7.66
CA HIS A 62 15.48 11.36 6.32
C HIS A 62 15.50 10.24 5.28
N GLU A 63 16.46 9.30 5.35
CA GLU A 63 16.49 8.12 4.47
C GLU A 63 15.23 7.25 4.66
N VAL A 64 14.81 7.04 5.92
CA VAL A 64 13.63 6.23 6.25
C VAL A 64 12.33 6.93 5.86
N ILE A 65 12.21 8.24 6.14
CA ILE A 65 11.08 9.06 5.70
C ILE A 65 10.98 9.07 4.17
N GLY A 66 12.10 9.26 3.46
CA GLY A 66 12.12 9.27 2.00
C GLY A 66 11.63 7.95 1.40
N ALA A 67 12.04 6.82 2.00
CA ALA A 67 11.55 5.51 1.59
C ALA A 67 10.04 5.32 1.89
N ARG A 68 9.53 5.84 3.02
CA ARG A 68 8.09 5.88 3.31
C ARG A 68 7.34 6.69 2.24
N LYS A 69 7.79 7.90 1.93
CA LYS A 69 7.15 8.79 0.94
C LYS A 69 7.15 8.18 -0.45
N LEU A 70 8.21 7.51 -0.86
CA LEU A 70 8.24 6.76 -2.13
C LEU A 70 7.18 5.64 -2.18
N LEU A 71 6.98 4.96 -1.07
CA LEU A 71 6.12 3.78 -0.98
C LEU A 71 4.64 4.15 -0.84
N LEU A 72 4.35 5.13 0.02
CA LEU A 72 3.00 5.50 0.48
C LEU A 72 2.50 6.81 -0.13
N GLY A 73 3.37 7.58 -0.77
CA GLY A 73 3.08 8.93 -1.23
C GLY A 73 3.38 9.98 -0.17
N THR A 74 3.08 11.23 -0.52
CA THR A 74 3.18 12.39 0.35
C THR A 74 1.84 13.10 0.38
N ALA A 75 1.55 13.86 1.44
CA ALA A 75 0.33 14.66 1.44
C ALA A 75 0.38 15.67 0.29
N PRO A 76 -0.75 15.92 -0.42
CA PRO A 76 -0.78 16.97 -1.43
C PRO A 76 -0.46 18.30 -0.74
N ALA A 77 0.61 18.96 -1.18
CA ALA A 77 0.89 20.33 -0.77
C ALA A 77 -0.36 21.16 -1.08
N GLY A 78 -0.92 21.82 -0.07
CA GLY A 78 -2.28 22.38 -0.05
C GLY A 78 -2.56 23.54 -1.02
N ASP A 79 -2.12 23.46 -2.27
CA ASP A 79 -2.64 24.28 -3.35
C ASP A 79 -3.94 23.64 -3.84
N ALA A 80 -5.04 24.24 -3.35
CA ALA A 80 -6.40 23.82 -3.59
C ALA A 80 -6.69 23.47 -5.07
N SER A 81 -7.47 22.38 -5.24
CA SER A 81 -8.25 22.11 -6.45
C SER A 81 -7.46 21.66 -7.69
N ALA A 82 -6.76 20.53 -7.61
CA ALA A 82 -6.67 19.62 -8.74
C ALA A 82 -7.31 18.30 -8.34
N ALA A 83 -8.55 18.10 -8.79
CA ALA A 83 -9.17 16.78 -8.76
C ALA A 83 -8.21 15.80 -9.44
N VAL A 84 -7.71 14.83 -8.67
CA VAL A 84 -7.03 13.65 -9.19
C VAL A 84 -8.01 12.99 -10.15
N THR A 85 -7.87 13.35 -11.42
CA THR A 85 -8.66 12.77 -12.50
C THR A 85 -7.97 11.44 -12.80
N PRO A 86 -8.65 10.30 -12.63
CA PRO A 86 -8.04 9.02 -12.97
C PRO A 86 -7.68 9.05 -14.45
N LEU A 87 -6.47 8.56 -14.77
CA LEU A 87 -5.89 8.46 -16.11
C LEU A 87 -6.92 7.97 -17.14
N SER A 88 -7.64 8.90 -17.76
CA SER A 88 -8.61 8.65 -18.81
C SER A 88 -8.22 9.47 -20.03
N GLN A 89 -7.57 8.78 -20.96
CA GLN A 89 -7.50 9.04 -22.40
C GLN A 89 -7.17 10.47 -22.85
N CYS A 90 -5.90 10.70 -23.20
CA CYS A 90 -5.54 11.75 -24.15
C CYS A 90 -6.02 11.37 -25.56
N SER A 91 -7.02 12.08 -26.07
CA SER A 91 -7.22 12.21 -27.50
C SER A 91 -7.45 13.68 -27.86
N GLY A 92 -6.36 14.33 -28.27
CA GLY A 92 -6.34 15.52 -29.11
C GLY A 92 -6.73 16.84 -28.47
N CYS A 93 -5.74 17.59 -27.98
CA CYS A 93 -5.75 19.05 -28.04
C CYS A 93 -4.32 19.59 -27.91
N SER A 94 -3.86 20.24 -28.97
CA SER A 94 -2.58 20.93 -29.03
C SER A 94 -2.66 22.25 -28.25
N GLN A 95 -1.96 22.34 -27.11
CA GLN A 95 -1.67 23.61 -26.44
C GLN A 95 -0.19 23.70 -26.05
N PRO A 96 0.40 24.90 -26.01
CA PRO A 96 1.85 25.09 -25.90
C PRO A 96 2.34 24.71 -24.51
N ALA A 97 3.32 23.81 -24.50
CA ALA A 97 3.93 23.22 -23.34
C ALA A 97 4.72 24.26 -22.52
N THR A 98 4.14 24.70 -21.41
CA THR A 98 4.95 25.03 -20.24
C THR A 98 5.18 23.69 -19.55
N GLU A 99 6.34 23.08 -19.80
CA GLU A 99 6.78 21.84 -19.18
C GLU A 99 6.85 22.02 -17.66
N VAL A 100 5.77 21.67 -16.96
CA VAL A 100 5.84 21.38 -15.55
C VAL A 100 6.68 20.11 -15.43
N PRO A 101 7.77 20.11 -14.63
CA PRO A 101 8.61 18.93 -14.53
C PRO A 101 7.74 17.75 -14.14
N SER A 102 7.91 16.65 -14.87
CA SER A 102 7.31 15.36 -14.57
C SER A 102 7.63 15.03 -13.11
N SER A 103 6.72 15.43 -12.21
CA SER A 103 6.71 14.97 -10.83
C SER A 103 6.69 13.45 -10.94
N VAL A 104 7.67 12.80 -10.30
CA VAL A 104 7.76 11.35 -10.28
C VAL A 104 6.45 10.87 -9.68
N VAL A 105 5.54 10.34 -10.52
CA VAL A 105 4.13 10.03 -10.19
C VAL A 105 3.99 9.19 -8.91
N ALA A 106 5.01 8.40 -8.57
CA ALA A 106 5.07 7.61 -7.35
C ALA A 106 5.31 8.42 -6.05
N GLY A 107 5.97 9.59 -6.12
CA GLY A 107 6.23 10.41 -4.93
C GLY A 107 4.97 11.06 -4.36
N GLU A 108 4.01 11.40 -5.23
CA GLU A 108 2.74 12.02 -4.84
C GLU A 108 1.71 10.96 -4.40
N LEU A 109 1.53 9.91 -5.21
CA LEU A 109 0.47 8.92 -4.99
C LEU A 109 0.91 7.69 -4.19
N GLY A 110 2.21 7.44 -4.07
CA GLY A 110 2.75 6.17 -3.61
C GLY A 110 2.78 5.11 -4.71
N ILE A 111 3.46 3.99 -4.43
CA ILE A 111 3.71 2.96 -5.45
C ILE A 111 2.47 2.11 -5.77
N LEU A 112 1.56 1.90 -4.81
CA LEU A 112 0.38 1.04 -5.05
C LEU A 112 -0.58 1.67 -6.08
N PRO A 113 -0.99 2.95 -5.93
CA PRO A 113 -1.83 3.59 -6.94
C PRO A 113 -1.09 3.84 -8.25
N ALA A 114 0.20 4.19 -8.20
CA ALA A 114 1.02 4.40 -9.40
C ALA A 114 1.13 3.13 -10.29
N LEU A 115 1.08 1.93 -9.68
CA LEU A 115 1.06 0.65 -10.39
C LEU A 115 -0.36 0.17 -10.74
N GLY A 116 -1.40 0.95 -10.44
CA GLY A 116 -2.80 0.55 -10.66
C GLY A 116 -3.22 -0.68 -9.84
N LEU A 117 -2.57 -0.91 -8.69
CA LEU A 117 -2.87 -2.05 -7.82
C LEU A 117 -4.00 -1.73 -6.83
N THR A 118 -4.26 -0.44 -6.59
CA THR A 118 -5.36 0.07 -5.78
C THR A 118 -5.94 1.33 -6.42
N ASP A 119 -7.26 1.47 -6.34
CA ASP A 119 -7.96 2.68 -6.82
C ASP A 119 -7.89 3.82 -5.79
N ALA A 120 -7.73 3.46 -4.51
CA ALA A 120 -7.57 4.39 -3.40
C ALA A 120 -6.17 4.28 -2.79
N PRO A 121 -5.63 5.37 -2.22
CA PRO A 121 -4.41 5.32 -1.43
C PRO A 121 -4.60 4.42 -0.20
N LEU A 122 -3.49 3.80 0.24
CA LEU A 122 -3.52 2.87 1.38
C LEU A 122 -3.78 3.59 2.71
N ILE A 123 -3.33 4.84 2.81
CA ILE A 123 -3.48 5.71 3.97
C ILE A 123 -4.22 6.96 3.49
N GLU A 124 -5.13 7.49 4.32
CA GLU A 124 -5.83 8.70 3.94
C GLU A 124 -4.86 9.89 3.84
N PRO A 125 -5.01 10.79 2.84
CA PRO A 125 -4.11 11.93 2.68
C PRO A 125 -4.00 12.82 3.93
N GLN A 126 -5.08 12.92 4.71
CA GLN A 126 -5.11 13.67 5.97
C GLN A 126 -4.17 13.06 7.01
N GLU A 127 -4.11 11.73 7.12
CA GLU A 127 -3.22 11.05 8.07
C GLU A 127 -1.76 11.17 7.66
N LEU A 128 -1.48 11.14 6.34
CA LEU A 128 -0.15 11.43 5.83
C LEU A 128 0.26 12.87 6.12
N ALA A 129 -0.67 13.82 6.01
CA ALA A 129 -0.41 15.22 6.33
C ALA A 129 -0.10 15.40 7.82
N GLU A 130 -0.87 14.77 8.71
CA GLU A 130 -0.63 14.78 10.15
C GLU A 130 0.73 14.17 10.52
N LEU A 131 1.08 13.06 9.85
CA LEU A 131 2.39 12.43 10.03
C LEU A 131 3.53 13.36 9.59
N GLU A 132 3.42 13.96 8.42
CA GLU A 132 4.45 14.85 7.87
C GLU A 132 4.60 16.15 8.68
N ASP A 133 3.50 16.68 9.19
CA ASP A 133 3.51 17.84 10.09
C ASP A 133 4.15 17.49 11.46
N ALA A 134 3.88 16.31 12.00
CA ALA A 134 4.56 15.81 13.20
C ALA A 134 6.06 15.57 12.98
N GLU A 135 6.44 15.03 11.81
CA GLU A 135 7.84 14.87 11.38
C GLU A 135 8.57 16.23 11.36
N ASP A 136 7.98 17.22 10.69
CA ASP A 136 8.57 18.55 10.54
C ASP A 136 8.73 19.25 11.90
N ARG A 137 7.74 19.12 12.80
CA ARG A 137 7.85 19.64 14.18
C ARG A 137 8.95 18.93 14.97
N ALA A 138 9.02 17.60 14.91
CA ALA A 138 9.98 16.81 15.66
C ALA A 138 11.43 17.07 15.20
N LEU A 139 11.61 17.40 13.92
CA LEU A 139 12.91 17.73 13.32
C LEU A 139 13.27 19.21 13.41
N ALA A 140 12.34 20.08 13.83
CA ALA A 140 12.59 21.50 13.97
C ALA A 140 13.61 21.77 15.11
N PRO A 141 14.63 22.63 14.89
CA PRO A 141 15.65 22.93 15.91
C PRO A 141 15.11 23.59 17.20
N SER A 142 13.88 24.11 17.16
CA SER A 142 13.27 24.95 18.19
C SER A 142 12.10 24.31 18.93
N GLY A 143 11.75 23.06 18.61
CA GLY A 143 10.60 22.35 19.19
C GLY A 143 10.86 21.76 20.58
N ASN A 144 9.78 21.40 21.28
CA ASN A 144 9.84 20.60 22.50
C ASN A 144 10.05 19.12 22.14
N GLY A 145 11.21 18.78 21.56
CA GLY A 145 11.45 17.53 20.82
C GLY A 145 10.95 16.22 21.46
N ALA A 146 10.74 16.14 22.78
CA ALA A 146 10.12 14.99 23.44
C ALA A 146 8.63 14.78 23.10
N LEU A 147 7.81 15.84 23.08
CA LEU A 147 6.36 15.69 22.85
C LEU A 147 6.08 15.39 21.39
N GLU A 148 6.68 16.16 20.48
CA GLU A 148 6.47 16.00 19.03
C GLU A 148 7.08 14.67 18.52
N LEU A 149 8.18 14.18 19.10
CA LEU A 149 8.67 12.83 18.80
C LEU A 149 7.71 11.73 19.29
N THR A 150 7.07 11.93 20.44
CA THR A 150 6.08 10.98 20.98
C THR A 150 4.83 10.94 20.10
N GLU A 151 4.37 12.10 19.64
CA GLU A 151 3.26 12.23 18.71
C GLU A 151 3.57 11.51 17.38
N TRP A 152 4.73 11.78 16.79
CA TRP A 152 5.18 11.09 15.58
C TRP A 152 5.23 9.57 15.76
N TYR A 153 5.78 9.09 16.87
CA TYR A 153 5.79 7.66 17.21
C TYR A 153 4.38 7.05 17.28
N GLN A 154 3.41 7.76 17.86
CA GLN A 154 2.02 7.32 17.98
C GLN A 154 1.31 7.27 16.62
N LEU A 155 1.54 8.26 15.76
CA LEU A 155 0.99 8.29 14.41
C LEU A 155 1.49 7.12 13.58
N ILE A 156 2.81 6.85 13.57
CA ILE A 156 3.35 5.67 12.88
C ILE A 156 2.74 4.38 13.43
N THR A 157 2.63 4.26 14.75
CA THR A 157 2.05 3.05 15.37
C THR A 157 0.62 2.81 14.90
N THR A 158 -0.19 3.87 14.85
CA THR A 158 -1.57 3.83 14.36
C THR A 158 -1.62 3.40 12.89
N LEU A 159 -0.73 3.95 12.05
CA LEU A 159 -0.66 3.60 10.63
C LEU A 159 -0.20 2.15 10.40
N VAL A 160 0.76 1.65 11.18
CA VAL A 160 1.16 0.23 11.15
C VAL A 160 -0.04 -0.67 11.44
N ASP A 161 -0.82 -0.35 12.47
CA ASP A 161 -2.00 -1.13 12.85
C ASP A 161 -3.07 -1.10 11.75
N LYS A 162 -3.31 0.05 11.11
CA LYS A 162 -4.20 0.17 9.95
C LYS A 162 -3.76 -0.72 8.77
N ILE A 163 -2.48 -0.68 8.41
CA ILE A 163 -1.96 -1.53 7.32
C ILE A 163 -2.08 -3.01 7.68
N HIS A 164 -1.80 -3.41 8.93
CA HIS A 164 -1.99 -4.79 9.38
C HIS A 164 -3.45 -5.23 9.29
N GLN A 165 -4.40 -4.36 9.62
CA GLN A 165 -5.83 -4.64 9.44
C GLN A 165 -6.14 -4.86 7.95
N HIS A 166 -5.63 -4.01 7.06
CA HIS A 166 -5.78 -4.21 5.61
C HIS A 166 -5.17 -5.54 5.14
N VAL A 167 -3.96 -5.89 5.58
CA VAL A 167 -3.32 -7.18 5.25
C VAL A 167 -4.21 -8.34 5.69
N THR A 168 -4.70 -8.31 6.93
CA THR A 168 -5.54 -9.36 7.50
C THR A 168 -6.84 -9.54 6.71
N LEU A 169 -7.51 -8.45 6.36
CA LEU A 169 -8.75 -8.49 5.58
C LEU A 169 -8.49 -9.00 4.15
N ASN A 170 -7.41 -8.56 3.50
CA ASN A 170 -7.09 -9.00 2.14
C ASN A 170 -6.67 -10.48 2.09
N ILE A 171 -6.09 -11.05 3.15
CA ILE A 171 -5.73 -12.48 3.21
C ILE A 171 -6.98 -13.37 3.09
N VAL A 172 -8.12 -12.96 3.66
CA VAL A 172 -9.38 -13.71 3.56
C VAL A 172 -9.83 -13.85 2.10
N ASP A 173 -9.62 -12.82 1.28
CA ASP A 173 -9.97 -12.81 -0.15
C ASP A 173 -9.04 -13.69 -1.02
N HIS A 174 -7.94 -14.19 -0.46
CA HIS A 174 -6.99 -15.05 -1.17
C HIS A 174 -7.27 -16.54 -0.97
N PHE A 175 -8.03 -16.91 0.08
CA PHE A 175 -8.44 -18.29 0.26
C PHE A 175 -9.67 -18.53 -0.59
N PRO A 176 -9.60 -19.34 -1.67
CA PRO A 176 -10.79 -19.69 -2.42
C PRO A 176 -11.76 -20.31 -1.43
N GLN A 177 -12.94 -19.70 -1.28
CA GLN A 177 -14.04 -20.36 -0.60
C GLN A 177 -14.24 -21.66 -1.36
N LYS A 178 -13.88 -22.78 -0.74
CA LYS A 178 -14.06 -24.10 -1.31
C LYS A 178 -15.57 -24.23 -1.47
N ASP A 179 -16.06 -23.98 -2.69
CA ASP A 179 -17.48 -23.96 -2.99
C ASP A 179 -18.08 -25.24 -2.40
N SER A 180 -18.91 -25.07 -1.38
CA SER A 180 -19.58 -26.17 -0.66
C SER A 180 -20.59 -26.91 -1.55
N SER A 181 -20.56 -26.67 -2.86
CA SER A 181 -21.51 -27.12 -3.87
C SER A 181 -21.38 -28.61 -4.24
N GLU A 182 -20.37 -29.32 -3.72
CA GLU A 182 -20.25 -30.78 -3.91
C GLU A 182 -20.94 -31.62 -2.80
N ARG A 183 -21.84 -31.03 -2.00
CA ARG A 183 -22.62 -31.76 -0.97
C ARG A 183 -24.09 -31.98 -1.34
N GLY A 184 -24.37 -32.17 -2.63
CA GLY A 184 -25.72 -32.34 -3.17
C GLY A 184 -25.87 -33.47 -4.19
N SER A 185 -25.16 -34.59 -4.04
CA SER A 185 -25.53 -35.85 -4.73
C SER A 185 -25.69 -36.95 -3.70
N SER A 186 -26.80 -36.85 -2.94
CA SER A 186 -27.35 -38.03 -2.27
C SER A 186 -27.74 -39.04 -3.36
N PRO A 187 -27.22 -40.27 -3.35
CA PRO A 187 -27.66 -41.29 -4.30
C PRO A 187 -29.16 -41.59 -4.10
N PRO A 188 -29.90 -41.90 -5.18
CA PRO A 188 -31.33 -42.21 -5.08
C PRO A 188 -31.53 -43.42 -4.17
N ARG A 189 -32.34 -43.21 -3.13
CA ARG A 189 -32.74 -44.24 -2.17
C ARG A 189 -33.60 -45.27 -2.92
N SER A 190 -33.01 -46.43 -3.21
CA SER A 190 -33.71 -47.55 -3.85
C SER A 190 -34.84 -48.05 -2.94
N GLU A 191 -36.07 -47.74 -3.31
CA GLU A 191 -37.27 -48.29 -2.67
C GLU A 191 -37.42 -49.77 -3.05
N ARG A 192 -37.22 -50.65 -2.08
CA ARG A 192 -37.57 -52.07 -2.20
C ARG A 192 -39.09 -52.21 -2.13
N SER A 193 -39.70 -52.64 -3.24
CA SER A 193 -41.10 -53.09 -3.25
C SER A 193 -41.24 -54.41 -2.49
N PRO A 194 -42.22 -54.54 -1.57
CA PRO A 194 -42.61 -55.83 -1.01
C PRO A 194 -43.59 -56.53 -1.97
N HIS A 195 -43.19 -57.69 -2.47
CA HIS A 195 -44.13 -58.64 -3.09
C HIS A 195 -44.94 -59.32 -1.99
N PHE A 196 -46.26 -59.18 -2.06
CA PHE A 196 -47.25 -60.10 -1.48
C PHE A 196 -48.23 -60.48 -2.59
#